data_AF-A0A084TFG6-F1
#
_entry.id   AF-A0A084TFG6-F1
#
_cell.length_a   1.000
_cell.length_b   1.000
_cell.length_c   1.000
_cell.angle_alpha   90.00
_cell.angle_beta   90.00
_cell.angle_gamma   90.00
#
_symmetry.space_group_name_H-M   'P 1'
#
loop_
_entity.id
_entity.type
_entity.pdbx_description
1 polymer ?
#
loop_
_entity_poly.entity_id
_entity_poly.type
_entity_poly.pdbx_seq_one_letter_code
_entity_poly.pdbx_strand_id
1 'polypeptide(L)'
;MITKLSKQLQGKTILALANRNPLTTCRLTKEEREEVYTFKVLKVARRYMDIIELDKKFPIEGRYTADGISEGNIKSGYVRDSTFRFFESLEDIDHWKLITKQRRELADFFSRGADGLNDDQVLAIHKMIFKGDKHVSTKA
;
A
#
# COMPACT_ATOMS: atom_id res chain seq x y z
N MET A 1 8.25 1.20 0.42
CA MET A 1 6.93 1.86 0.38
C MET A 1 7.08 3.25 0.94
N ILE A 2 6.43 4.28 0.36
CA ILE A 2 6.53 5.65 0.87
C ILE A 2 5.57 5.81 2.06
N THR A 3 6.12 5.96 3.26
CA THR A 3 5.35 6.16 4.52
C THR A 3 5.51 7.56 5.09
N LYS A 4 6.51 8.31 4.62
CA LYS A 4 6.81 9.66 5.08
C LYS A 4 7.28 10.51 3.91
N LEU A 5 6.81 11.76 3.88
CA LEU A 5 7.29 12.72 2.90
C LEU A 5 8.66 13.26 3.28
N SER A 6 9.55 13.29 2.29
CA SER A 6 10.89 13.85 2.39
C SER A 6 11.15 14.72 1.17
N LYS A 7 11.93 15.79 1.34
CA LYS A 7 12.38 16.64 0.21
C LYS A 7 13.16 15.86 -0.83
N GLN A 8 13.76 14.73 -0.47
CA GLN A 8 14.45 13.82 -1.39
C GLN A 8 13.52 13.20 -2.44
N LEU A 9 12.20 13.17 -2.22
CA LEU A 9 11.24 12.70 -3.22
C LEU A 9 11.03 13.73 -4.34
N GLN A 10 11.32 15.01 -4.10
CA GLN A 10 11.06 16.06 -5.09
C GLN A 10 11.91 15.85 -6.35
N GLY A 11 11.26 15.86 -7.51
CA GLY A 11 11.87 15.59 -8.82
C GLY A 11 11.99 14.10 -9.16
N LYS A 12 11.77 13.19 -8.22
CA LYS A 12 11.83 11.74 -8.46
C LYS A 12 10.57 11.24 -9.14
N THR A 13 10.74 10.13 -9.85
CA THR A 13 9.65 9.27 -10.27
C THR A 13 9.34 8.28 -9.15
N ILE A 14 8.05 8.13 -8.84
CA ILE A 14 7.53 7.19 -7.86
C ILE A 14 6.46 6.32 -8.52
N LEU A 15 6.23 5.14 -7.95
CA LEU A 15 5.23 4.22 -8.43
C LEU A 15 4.00 4.27 -7.53
N ALA A 16 2.83 3.93 -8.07
CA ALA A 16 1.62 3.83 -7.30
C ALA A 16 0.72 2.67 -7.72
N LEU A 17 -0.04 2.17 -6.75
CA LEU A 17 -1.20 1.32 -7.00
C LEU A 17 -2.47 2.07 -6.61
N ALA A 18 -3.51 1.96 -7.44
CA ALA A 18 -4.82 2.49 -7.09
C ALA A 18 -5.44 1.67 -5.95
N ASN A 19 -6.05 2.33 -4.98
CA ASN A 19 -6.80 1.63 -3.93
C ASN A 19 -8.21 1.26 -4.43
N ARG A 20 -8.85 0.26 -3.80
CA ARG A 20 -10.12 -0.35 -4.22
C ARG A 20 -11.34 0.59 -4.27
N ASN A 21 -11.25 1.79 -3.70
CA ASN A 21 -12.39 2.70 -3.62
C ASN A 21 -11.99 4.16 -3.94
N PRO A 22 -11.65 4.48 -5.20
CA PRO A 22 -11.56 5.87 -5.62
C PRO A 22 -12.99 6.38 -5.82
N LEU A 23 -13.69 6.72 -4.72
CA LEU A 23 -15.08 7.16 -4.79
C LEU A 23 -15.28 8.46 -5.60
N THR A 24 -14.22 9.18 -5.96
CA THR A 24 -14.38 10.56 -6.42
C THR A 24 -13.61 10.99 -7.67
N THR A 25 -12.64 10.25 -8.23
CA THR A 25 -11.85 10.81 -9.35
C THR A 25 -11.55 9.89 -10.52
N CYS A 26 -11.54 8.57 -10.37
CA CYS A 26 -11.24 7.67 -11.50
C CYS A 26 -12.17 6.45 -11.44
N ARG A 27 -13.12 6.33 -12.38
CA ARG A 27 -13.84 5.07 -12.63
C ARG A 27 -12.88 4.07 -13.26
N LEU A 28 -11.90 3.60 -12.50
CA LEU A 28 -10.94 2.61 -12.97
C LEU A 28 -11.63 1.26 -13.07
N THR A 29 -11.42 0.57 -14.21
CA THR A 29 -11.80 -0.83 -14.37
C THR A 29 -11.04 -1.71 -13.36
N LYS A 30 -11.43 -2.98 -13.25
CA LYS A 30 -10.72 -3.90 -12.37
C LYS A 30 -9.27 -4.08 -12.83
N GLU A 31 -9.03 -4.18 -14.14
CA GLU A 31 -7.67 -4.29 -14.69
C GLU A 31 -6.85 -3.03 -14.39
N GLU A 32 -7.41 -1.84 -14.61
CA GLU A 32 -6.72 -0.57 -14.40
C GLU A 32 -6.35 -0.32 -12.91
N ARG A 33 -7.00 -1.00 -11.96
CA ARG A 33 -6.66 -0.93 -10.54
C ARG A 33 -5.45 -1.78 -10.17
N GLU A 34 -5.15 -2.80 -10.98
CA GLU A 34 -4.02 -3.69 -10.77
C GLU A 34 -2.75 -3.18 -11.49
N GLU A 35 -2.91 -2.21 -12.38
CA GLU A 35 -1.81 -1.49 -13.04
C GLU A 35 -0.95 -0.70 -12.05
N VAL A 36 0.34 -0.61 -12.38
CA VAL A 36 1.30 0.27 -11.72
C VAL A 36 1.29 1.61 -12.44
N TYR A 37 1.00 2.66 -11.67
CA TYR A 37 1.00 4.04 -12.16
C TYR A 37 2.36 4.67 -11.89
N THR A 38 2.88 5.40 -12.87
CA THR A 38 4.14 6.13 -12.73
C THR A 38 3.86 7.61 -12.54
N PHE A 39 4.33 8.18 -11.43
CA PHE A 39 4.15 9.59 -11.09
C PHE A 39 5.48 10.30 -10.97
N LYS A 40 5.57 11.54 -11.47
CA LYS A 40 6.66 12.46 -11.14
C LYS A 40 6.25 13.35 -9.97
N VAL A 41 7.09 13.41 -8.95
CA VAL A 41 6.90 14.30 -7.81
C VAL A 41 7.42 15.68 -8.16
N LEU A 42 6.52 16.66 -8.26
CA LEU A 42 6.86 18.04 -8.62
C LEU A 42 7.36 18.83 -7.41
N LYS A 43 6.67 18.66 -6.27
CA LYS A 43 6.95 19.42 -5.05
C LYS A 43 6.59 18.62 -3.82
N VAL A 44 7.39 18.76 -2.77
CA VAL A 44 7.10 18.17 -1.47
C VAL A 44 6.94 19.27 -0.42
N ALA A 45 5.80 19.29 0.25
CA ALA A 45 5.49 20.11 1.42
C ALA A 45 5.47 19.23 2.69
N ARG A 46 5.21 19.84 3.85
CA ARG A 46 5.23 19.13 5.14
C ARG A 46 4.28 17.94 5.21
N ARG A 47 3.07 18.08 4.66
CA ARG A 47 2.00 17.06 4.72
C ARG A 47 1.57 16.53 3.36
N TYR A 48 2.05 17.15 2.28
CA TYR A 48 1.58 16.89 0.93
C TYR A 48 2.71 16.84 -0.07
N MET A 49 2.52 16.09 -1.15
CA MET A 49 3.31 16.14 -2.36
C MET A 49 2.41 16.40 -3.56
N ASP A 50 2.90 17.24 -4.47
CA ASP A 50 2.26 17.55 -5.73
C ASP A 50 2.85 16.60 -6.79
N ILE A 51 2.00 15.85 -7.50
CA ILE A 51 2.41 14.81 -8.45
C ILE A 51 1.67 14.95 -9.78
N ILE A 52 2.30 14.42 -10.83
CA ILE A 52 1.74 14.28 -12.18
C ILE A 52 2.03 12.88 -12.72
N GLU A 53 1.02 12.21 -13.27
CA GLU A 53 1.17 10.92 -13.93
C GLU A 53 1.93 11.07 -15.25
N LEU A 54 2.83 10.13 -15.56
CA LEU A 54 3.68 10.21 -16.75
C LEU A 54 3.14 9.47 -17.98
N ASP A 55 2.33 8.43 -17.79
CA ASP A 55 2.11 7.42 -18.83
C ASP A 55 0.75 7.53 -19.56
N LYS A 56 -0.19 8.37 -19.10
CA LYS A 56 -1.57 8.43 -19.65
C LYS A 56 -1.84 9.69 -20.47
N LYS A 57 -2.68 9.55 -21.51
CA LYS A 57 -3.18 10.64 -22.39
C LYS A 57 -3.85 11.79 -21.64
N PHE A 58 -4.40 11.50 -20.47
CA PHE A 58 -4.96 12.47 -19.55
C PHE A 58 -4.25 12.28 -18.20
N PRO A 59 -3.14 13.00 -17.95
CA PRO A 59 -2.31 12.75 -16.80
C PRO A 59 -3.07 13.08 -15.52
N ILE A 60 -3.11 12.12 -14.59
CA ILE A 60 -3.63 12.37 -13.26
C ILE A 60 -2.67 13.33 -12.56
N GLU A 61 -3.16 14.52 -12.26
CA GLU A 61 -2.45 15.51 -11.45
C GLU A 61 -3.16 15.69 -10.12
N GLY A 62 -2.38 15.90 -9.06
CA GLY A 62 -2.98 16.24 -7.78
C GLY A 62 -2.01 16.34 -6.64
N ARG A 63 -2.58 16.69 -5.49
CA ARG A 63 -1.87 16.87 -4.24
C ARG A 63 -2.28 15.78 -3.27
N TYR A 64 -1.32 14.99 -2.82
CA TYR A 64 -1.55 13.81 -2.00
C TYR A 64 -0.68 13.78 -0.76
N THR A 65 -1.17 13.14 0.29
CA THR A 65 -0.35 12.77 1.46
C THR A 65 0.56 11.58 1.13
N ALA A 66 1.51 11.24 2.01
CA ALA A 66 2.26 9.98 1.89
C ALA A 66 1.33 8.76 1.89
N ASP A 67 0.19 8.88 2.59
CA ASP A 67 -0.86 7.86 2.63
C ASP A 67 -1.77 7.88 1.41
N GLY A 68 -1.45 8.64 0.35
CA GLY A 68 -2.21 8.65 -0.89
C GLY A 68 -3.63 9.17 -0.79
N ILE A 69 -3.94 9.92 0.27
CA ILE A 69 -5.19 10.65 0.40
C ILE A 69 -5.02 12.00 -0.31
N SER A 70 -5.92 12.32 -1.23
CA SER A 70 -5.90 13.60 -1.94
C SER A 70 -6.26 14.76 -0.99
N GLU A 71 -5.72 15.95 -1.25
CA GLU A 71 -6.09 17.15 -0.51
C GLU A 71 -7.61 17.43 -0.62
N GLY A 72 -8.21 17.11 -1.78
CA GLY A 72 -9.65 17.18 -2.00
C GLY A 72 -10.43 16.32 -1.02
N ASN A 73 -10.06 15.04 -0.86
CA ASN A 73 -10.69 14.11 0.09
C ASN A 73 -10.55 14.59 1.54
N ILE A 74 -9.41 15.19 1.90
CA ILE A 74 -9.24 15.75 3.24
C ILE A 74 -10.17 16.95 3.45
N LYS A 75 -10.26 17.86 2.48
CA LYS A 75 -11.13 19.05 2.56
C LYS A 75 -12.61 18.69 2.62
N SER A 76 -13.02 17.61 1.98
CA SER A 76 -14.41 17.12 2.00
C SER A 76 -14.72 16.17 3.15
N GLY A 77 -13.76 15.90 4.06
CA GLY A 77 -13.96 15.04 5.23
C GLY A 77 -13.78 13.53 4.99
N TYR A 78 -13.49 13.11 3.75
CA TYR A 78 -13.21 11.72 3.37
C TYR A 78 -11.75 11.32 3.65
N VAL A 79 -11.27 11.58 4.87
CA VAL A 79 -9.88 11.37 5.30
C VAL A 79 -9.45 9.90 5.35
N ARG A 80 -10.38 8.94 5.19
CA ARG A 80 -10.08 7.50 5.16
C ARG A 80 -9.92 6.94 3.75
N ASP A 81 -10.28 7.71 2.73
CA ASP A 81 -10.28 7.25 1.35
C ASP A 81 -8.98 7.65 0.66
N SER A 82 -7.95 6.82 0.84
CA SER A 82 -6.73 6.94 0.03
C SER A 82 -7.04 6.57 -1.42
N THR A 83 -6.72 7.44 -2.36
CA THR A 83 -6.83 7.16 -3.80
C THR A 83 -5.73 6.20 -4.24
N PHE A 84 -4.50 6.41 -3.75
CA PHE A 84 -3.33 5.66 -4.15
C PHE A 84 -2.55 5.09 -2.96
N ARG A 85 -1.65 4.15 -3.26
CA ARG A 85 -0.54 3.77 -2.39
C ARG A 85 0.75 4.00 -3.16
N PHE A 86 1.71 4.71 -2.56
CA PHE A 86 2.95 5.12 -3.23
C PHE A 86 4.16 4.27 -2.82
N PHE A 87 5.06 4.05 -3.77
CA PHE A 87 6.22 3.17 -3.66
C PHE A 87 7.45 3.79 -4.34
N GLU A 88 8.65 3.45 -3.86
CA GLU A 88 9.89 3.93 -4.48
C GLU A 88 10.40 2.97 -5.56
N SER A 89 10.02 1.69 -5.51
CA SER A 89 10.44 0.68 -6.49
C SER A 89 9.37 -0.38 -6.78
N LEU A 90 9.64 -1.26 -7.74
CA LEU A 90 8.80 -2.44 -7.99
C LEU A 90 8.95 -3.50 -6.89
N GLU A 91 10.15 -3.67 -6.31
CA GLU A 91 10.32 -4.63 -5.20
C GLU A 91 9.47 -4.24 -3.98
N ASP A 92 9.36 -2.93 -3.72
CA ASP A 92 8.45 -2.37 -2.72
C ASP A 92 6.99 -2.79 -2.93
N ILE A 93 6.54 -2.82 -4.19
CA ILE A 93 5.19 -3.22 -4.58
C ILE A 93 5.00 -4.72 -4.32
N ASP A 94 5.95 -5.54 -4.75
CA ASP A 94 5.87 -6.99 -4.60
C ASP A 94 5.89 -7.40 -3.12
N HIS A 95 6.74 -6.76 -2.32
CA HIS A 95 6.78 -6.95 -0.87
C HIS A 95 5.43 -6.56 -0.24
N TRP A 96 4.86 -5.41 -0.62
CA TRP A 96 3.56 -4.98 -0.11
C TRP A 96 2.42 -5.93 -0.52
N LYS A 97 2.41 -6.41 -1.77
CA LYS A 97 1.43 -7.40 -2.25
C LYS A 97 1.54 -8.70 -1.46
N LEU A 98 2.76 -9.17 -1.18
CA LEU A 98 3.02 -10.36 -0.39
C LEU A 98 2.50 -10.22 1.05
N ILE A 99 2.88 -9.14 1.75
CA ILE A 99 2.39 -8.88 3.12
C ILE A 99 0.87 -8.76 3.14
N THR A 100 0.28 -8.05 2.18
CA THR A 100 -1.17 -7.85 2.10
C THR A 100 -1.91 -9.17 1.90
N LYS A 101 -1.35 -10.06 1.07
CA LYS A 101 -1.87 -11.42 0.88
C LYS A 101 -1.80 -12.22 2.19
N GLN A 102 -0.65 -12.26 2.85
CA GLN A 102 -0.46 -12.96 4.12
C GLN A 102 -1.41 -12.45 5.21
N ARG A 103 -1.58 -11.13 5.32
CA ARG A 103 -2.53 -10.52 6.27
C ARG A 103 -3.98 -10.94 5.99
N ARG A 104 -4.37 -11.03 4.72
CA ARG A 104 -5.70 -11.50 4.33
C ARG A 104 -5.89 -12.98 4.68
N GLU A 105 -4.91 -13.82 4.36
CA GLU A 105 -4.94 -15.25 4.71
C GLU A 105 -5.08 -15.44 6.23
N LEU A 106 -4.34 -14.66 7.02
CA LEU A 106 -4.44 -14.68 8.48
C LEU A 106 -5.80 -14.19 8.98
N ALA A 107 -6.36 -13.13 8.40
CA ALA A 107 -7.68 -12.61 8.77
C ALA A 107 -8.81 -13.58 8.37
N ASP A 108 -8.73 -14.18 7.19
CA ASP A 108 -9.66 -15.21 6.70
C ASP A 108 -9.60 -16.45 7.59
N PHE A 109 -8.41 -16.77 8.10
CA PHE A 109 -8.21 -17.86 9.03
C PHE A 109 -8.89 -17.59 10.39
N PHE A 110 -8.63 -16.44 11.03
CA PHE A 110 -9.25 -16.10 12.31
C PHE A 110 -10.76 -15.79 12.23
N SER A 111 -11.28 -15.46 11.06
CA SER A 111 -12.72 -15.18 10.88
C SER A 111 -13.60 -16.43 10.79
N ARG A 112 -13.03 -17.63 10.64
CA ARG A 112 -13.77 -18.89 10.43
C ARG A 112 -14.28 -19.60 11.70
N GLY A 113 -14.14 -18.99 12.87
CA GLY A 113 -14.73 -19.50 14.12
C GLY A 113 -13.87 -20.54 14.84
N ALA A 114 -14.01 -20.54 16.17
CA ALA A 114 -13.09 -21.08 17.15
C ALA A 114 -13.24 -22.59 17.43
N ASP A 115 -13.20 -23.44 16.40
CA ASP A 115 -12.76 -24.81 16.63
C ASP A 115 -11.24 -24.78 16.70
N GLY A 116 -10.70 -25.11 17.87
CA GLY A 116 -9.31 -24.87 18.23
C GLY A 116 -8.30 -25.16 17.12
N LEU A 117 -7.29 -24.29 17.01
CA LEU A 117 -6.20 -24.42 16.05
C LEU A 117 -5.60 -25.82 16.16
N ASN A 118 -5.54 -26.57 15.05
CA ASN A 118 -4.74 -27.78 15.03
C ASN A 118 -3.24 -27.43 14.87
N ASP A 119 -2.36 -28.34 15.27
CA ASP A 119 -0.91 -28.10 15.31
C ASP A 119 -0.35 -27.67 13.94
N ASP A 120 -0.87 -28.20 12.84
CA ASP A 120 -0.45 -27.83 11.48
C ASP A 120 -0.80 -26.38 11.13
N GLN A 121 -1.97 -25.91 11.57
CA GLN A 121 -2.38 -24.52 11.41
C GLN A 121 -1.54 -23.58 12.28
N VAL A 122 -1.21 -23.98 13.52
CA VAL A 122 -0.29 -23.24 14.40
C VAL A 122 1.10 -23.13 13.76
N LEU A 123 1.62 -24.22 13.20
CA LEU A 123 2.89 -24.26 12.48
C LEU A 123 2.88 -23.38 11.22
N ALA A 124 1.78 -23.34 10.48
CA ALA A 124 1.63 -22.46 9.33
C ALA A 124 1.65 -20.98 9.74
N ILE A 125 0.92 -20.61 10.78
CA ILE A 125 0.90 -19.25 11.35
C ILE A 125 2.29 -18.88 11.87
N HIS A 126 2.94 -19.76 12.62
CA HIS A 126 4.30 -19.54 13.10
C HIS A 126 5.28 -19.28 11.94
N LYS A 127 5.19 -20.07 10.87
CA LYS A 127 6.00 -19.85 9.66
C LYS A 127 5.63 -18.55 8.93
N MET A 128 4.39 -18.08 8.99
CA MET A 128 3.99 -16.80 8.39
C MET A 128 4.47 -15.60 9.21
N ILE A 129 4.45 -15.69 10.55
CA ILE A 129 4.82 -14.60 11.47
C ILE A 129 6.34 -14.54 11.69
N PHE A 130 7.01 -15.69 11.85
CA PHE A 130 8.41 -15.78 12.32
C PHE A 130 9.39 -16.28 11.25
N LYS A 131 9.06 -16.19 9.96
CA LYS A 131 10.01 -16.55 8.89
C LYS A 131 11.22 -15.59 8.91
N GLY A 132 12.26 -16.00 9.64
CA GLY A 132 13.51 -15.25 9.81
C GLY A 132 14.25 -15.57 11.10
N ASP A 133 13.53 -15.90 12.19
CA ASP A 133 14.18 -16.22 13.46
C ASP A 133 14.48 -17.72 13.54
N LYS A 134 15.77 -18.05 13.39
CA LYS A 134 16.30 -19.28 14.00
C LYS A 134 16.11 -19.13 15.50
N HIS A 135 15.04 -19.69 16.03
CA HIS A 135 14.87 -19.83 17.48
C HIS A 135 16.05 -20.67 17.98
N VAL A 136 17.08 -20.02 18.51
CA VAL A 136 18.15 -20.70 19.25
C VAL A 136 17.50 -21.19 20.53
N SER A 137 17.06 -22.44 20.51
CA SER A 137 16.62 -23.15 21.71
C SER A 137 17.83 -23.24 22.64
N THR A 138 17.87 -22.36 23.64
CA THR A 138 18.69 -22.56 24.82
C THR A 138 17.95 -23.59 25.67
N LYS A 139 18.38 -24.86 25.54
CA LYS A 139 18.06 -25.88 26.52
C LYS A 139 18.70 -25.47 27.85
N ALA A 140 17.88 -25.44 28.91
CA ALA A 140 18.33 -25.58 30.28
C ALA A 140 18.28 -27.07 30.66
#